data_AF-A0A7S4UF42-F1
#
_entry.id   AF-A0A7S4UF42-F1
#
_cell.length_a   1.000
_cell.length_b   1.000
_cell.length_c   1.000
_cell.angle_alpha   90.00
_cell.angle_beta   90.00
_cell.angle_gamma   90.00
#
_symmetry.space_group_name_H-M   'P 1'
#
loop_
_entity.id
_entity.type
_entity.pdbx_description
1 polymer ?
#
loop_
_entity_poly.entity_id
_entity_poly.type
_entity_poly.pdbx_seq_one_letter_code
_entity_poly.pdbx_strand_id
1 'polypeptide(L)'
;GYKGEDCSLLECKKQKCHDHGSCQTFSEGFSSCVCENGYGLSDCSAEISPLPPIPNLLNKRQYVYDDYKDDHPLFNMSAIMQLFIEISEKDLGFVILPENQHSKEYKKANITFFNGVEKKTFINAGIKIKGGASREFAKKSFKISLHHFEKSNGAWYGQRKFSMKAASMVPDFVREMASAAAIYAMGGPVQRMSYATININGGSRGVYLFMEDPGEAAYLESRFGYSKGSLWKCTGALEYQGPDVEAYREEKSIFGEQSYRPLTPAAQDFSPLANFIYILTQTPERDFEREIEKVFNVEFFLRTYAAEVMTANFDGIWNGNNYFLYMHEDGRLHYYRQDLDLALGMVPFLQMNHLNVWNWGSVGRGRMLPSRLLRIPRYQKLFAHYLASAMGYVNADPLGFFMQRILALQSSISPAVKNDYWHRLDLSYSYNEFLYSVTRPIYRPFPTLPENTFVDSFSLKYVEPIQDYLKTRVHTAKQQLEEGPGGRWMDEKGEGVKGIFQEVEEEREEERGEE
;
A
#
# COMPACT_ATOMS: atom_id res chain seq x y z
N GLY A 1 -18.16 -26.91 -14.22
CA GLY A 1 -16.92 -27.40 -14.84
C GLY A 1 -15.72 -27.12 -13.97
N TYR A 2 -15.65 -27.72 -12.78
CA TYR A 2 -14.52 -27.62 -11.86
C TYR A 2 -14.04 -29.01 -11.46
N LYS A 3 -12.76 -29.14 -11.09
CA LYS A 3 -12.06 -30.37 -10.70
C LYS A 3 -11.03 -30.08 -9.58
N GLY A 4 -10.35 -31.13 -9.11
CA GLY A 4 -9.40 -31.05 -7.99
C GLY A 4 -10.10 -31.24 -6.65
N GLU A 5 -9.32 -31.47 -5.60
CA GLU A 5 -9.85 -31.79 -4.25
C GLU A 5 -10.65 -30.64 -3.64
N ASP A 6 -10.30 -29.40 -3.95
CA ASP A 6 -10.97 -28.18 -3.49
C ASP A 6 -11.90 -27.55 -4.55
N CYS A 7 -12.14 -28.24 -5.66
CA CYS A 7 -12.91 -27.74 -6.80
C CYS A 7 -12.42 -26.37 -7.34
N SER A 8 -11.12 -26.05 -7.20
CA SER A 8 -10.58 -24.76 -7.63
C SER A 8 -10.03 -24.73 -9.06
N LEU A 9 -9.83 -25.89 -9.67
CA LEU A 9 -9.30 -26.00 -11.03
C LEU A 9 -10.43 -26.14 -12.04
N LEU A 10 -10.28 -25.52 -13.21
CA LEU A 10 -11.26 -25.67 -14.28
C LEU A 10 -11.16 -26.99 -15.03
N GLU A 11 -12.32 -27.50 -15.42
CA GLU A 11 -12.46 -28.61 -16.36
C GLU A 11 -13.12 -28.08 -17.64
N CYS A 12 -12.31 -27.70 -18.65
CA CYS A 12 -12.81 -27.03 -19.85
C CYS A 12 -13.89 -27.82 -20.61
N LYS A 13 -13.88 -29.15 -20.56
CA LYS A 13 -14.93 -29.99 -21.17
C LYS A 13 -16.34 -29.70 -20.62
N LYS A 14 -16.44 -29.14 -19.41
CA LYS A 14 -17.70 -28.84 -18.71
C LYS A 14 -17.82 -27.37 -18.30
N GLN A 15 -16.89 -26.53 -18.71
CA GLN A 15 -16.88 -25.12 -18.32
C GLN A 15 -17.35 -24.26 -19.50
N LYS A 16 -18.31 -23.39 -19.23
CA LYS A 16 -18.86 -22.42 -20.17
C LYS A 16 -18.31 -21.01 -19.96
N CYS A 17 -17.44 -20.81 -18.97
CA CYS A 17 -16.87 -19.50 -18.62
C CYS A 17 -17.96 -18.45 -18.35
N HIS A 18 -19.03 -18.86 -17.66
CA HIS A 18 -20.23 -18.04 -17.42
C HIS A 18 -20.84 -17.42 -18.70
N ASP A 19 -20.63 -18.08 -19.85
CA ASP A 19 -21.03 -17.59 -21.17
C ASP A 19 -20.37 -16.25 -21.59
N HIS A 20 -19.26 -15.89 -20.95
CA HIS A 20 -18.47 -14.67 -21.16
C HIS A 20 -17.03 -14.94 -21.63
N GLY A 21 -16.81 -16.05 -22.33
CA GLY A 21 -15.49 -16.40 -22.83
C GLY A 21 -15.36 -17.85 -23.28
N SER A 22 -14.10 -18.27 -23.46
CA SER A 22 -13.77 -19.63 -23.89
C SER A 22 -12.72 -20.26 -22.99
N CYS A 23 -12.93 -21.53 -22.60
CA CYS A 23 -12.02 -22.23 -21.71
C CYS A 23 -10.87 -22.85 -22.51
N GLN A 24 -9.63 -22.58 -22.07
CA GLN A 24 -8.42 -23.14 -22.65
C GLN A 24 -7.69 -24.00 -21.62
N THR A 25 -7.18 -25.15 -22.07
CA THR A 25 -6.20 -25.95 -21.32
C THR A 25 -4.79 -25.61 -21.80
N PHE A 26 -3.91 -25.27 -20.87
CA PHE A 26 -2.54 -24.88 -21.15
C PHE A 26 -1.59 -26.08 -21.00
N SER A 27 -0.44 -26.00 -21.67
CA SER A 27 0.62 -27.02 -21.66
C SER A 27 1.14 -27.36 -20.27
N GLU A 28 1.07 -26.40 -19.34
CA GLU A 28 1.47 -26.50 -17.94
C GLU A 28 0.40 -27.23 -17.09
N GLY A 29 -0.62 -27.85 -17.71
CA GLY A 29 -1.58 -28.72 -17.04
C GLY A 29 -2.75 -28.01 -16.34
N PHE A 30 -2.75 -26.67 -16.31
CA PHE A 30 -3.88 -25.89 -15.81
C PHE A 30 -4.88 -25.52 -16.91
N SER A 31 -6.06 -25.09 -16.50
CA SER A 31 -7.09 -24.58 -17.41
C SER A 31 -7.61 -23.25 -16.89
N SER A 32 -7.83 -22.32 -17.82
CA SER A 32 -8.35 -20.98 -17.54
C SER A 32 -9.18 -20.48 -18.71
N CYS A 33 -10.16 -19.65 -18.44
CA CYS A 33 -10.94 -18.98 -19.46
C CYS A 33 -10.20 -17.74 -19.98
N VAL A 34 -10.26 -17.54 -21.29
CA VAL A 34 -10.00 -16.26 -21.93
C VAL A 34 -11.33 -15.53 -21.99
N CYS A 35 -11.45 -14.48 -21.18
CA CYS A 35 -12.69 -13.75 -20.98
C CYS A 35 -12.90 -12.66 -22.04
N GLU A 36 -14.16 -12.38 -22.32
CA GLU A 36 -14.58 -11.21 -23.07
C GLU A 36 -14.25 -9.92 -22.28
N ASN A 37 -14.17 -8.80 -22.99
CA ASN A 37 -13.91 -7.50 -22.36
C ASN A 37 -14.96 -7.19 -21.28
N GLY A 38 -14.48 -6.74 -20.12
CA GLY A 38 -15.34 -6.46 -18.96
C GLY A 38 -15.56 -7.67 -18.05
N TYR A 39 -14.93 -8.82 -18.33
CA TYR A 39 -14.99 -10.00 -17.47
C TYR A 39 -13.59 -10.50 -17.08
N GLY A 40 -13.50 -11.10 -15.88
CA GLY A 40 -12.24 -11.58 -15.31
C GLY A 40 -12.41 -12.83 -14.43
N LEU A 41 -11.32 -13.22 -13.76
CA LEU A 41 -11.12 -14.53 -13.11
C LEU A 41 -10.92 -15.69 -14.08
N SER A 42 -10.53 -16.83 -13.52
CA SER A 42 -10.28 -18.05 -14.30
C SER A 42 -11.52 -18.55 -15.02
N ASP A 43 -12.72 -18.18 -14.58
CA ASP A 43 -14.00 -18.65 -15.10
C ASP A 43 -14.91 -17.55 -15.66
N CYS A 44 -14.39 -16.33 -15.82
CA CYS A 44 -15.14 -15.14 -16.28
C CYS A 44 -16.34 -14.76 -15.42
N SER A 45 -16.35 -15.14 -14.14
CA SER A 45 -17.45 -14.80 -13.21
C SER A 45 -17.41 -13.39 -12.66
N ALA A 46 -16.26 -12.70 -12.73
CA ALA A 46 -16.13 -11.33 -12.26
C ALA A 46 -16.47 -10.33 -13.35
N GLU A 47 -17.37 -9.42 -13.06
CA GLU A 47 -17.58 -8.20 -13.85
C GLU A 47 -16.49 -7.18 -13.48
N ILE A 48 -15.70 -6.78 -14.46
CA ILE A 48 -14.61 -5.83 -14.32
C ILE A 48 -15.03 -4.51 -14.96
N SER A 49 -15.38 -3.56 -14.11
CA SER A 49 -15.65 -2.18 -14.55
C SER A 49 -14.34 -1.39 -14.64
N PRO A 50 -14.21 -0.44 -15.59
CA PRO A 50 -13.13 0.53 -15.56
C PRO A 50 -13.06 1.24 -14.21
N LEU A 51 -11.87 1.31 -13.63
CA LEU A 51 -11.69 2.05 -12.39
C LEU A 51 -11.76 3.56 -12.69
N PRO A 52 -12.53 4.34 -11.91
CA PRO A 52 -12.47 5.79 -12.00
C PRO A 52 -11.03 6.29 -11.89
N PRO A 53 -10.58 7.22 -12.76
CA PRO A 53 -9.20 7.68 -12.79
C PRO A 53 -8.80 8.32 -11.47
N ILE A 54 -7.51 8.24 -11.12
CA ILE A 54 -6.98 8.97 -9.98
C ILE A 54 -6.56 10.36 -10.48
N PRO A 55 -7.21 11.44 -10.02
CA PRO A 55 -6.88 12.78 -10.47
C PRO A 55 -5.50 13.19 -9.93
N ASN A 56 -4.82 14.09 -10.63
CA ASN A 56 -3.68 14.80 -10.07
C ASN A 56 -4.19 16.07 -9.40
N LEU A 57 -4.08 16.16 -8.08
CA LEU A 57 -4.69 17.25 -7.31
C LEU A 57 -3.79 18.49 -7.17
N LEU A 58 -2.55 18.43 -7.65
CA LEU A 58 -1.54 19.46 -7.46
C LEU A 58 -0.78 19.74 -8.76
N ASN A 59 -0.59 21.03 -9.08
CA ASN A 59 -0.06 21.50 -10.38
C ASN A 59 1.37 21.04 -10.66
N LYS A 60 2.19 20.85 -9.60
CA LYS A 60 3.56 20.32 -9.72
C LYS A 60 3.64 18.93 -9.14
N ARG A 61 4.06 17.97 -9.97
CA ARG A 61 4.43 16.63 -9.51
C ARG A 61 5.87 16.64 -9.01
N GLN A 62 6.10 15.95 -7.90
CA GLN A 62 7.41 15.84 -7.26
C GLN A 62 8.13 14.52 -7.62
N TYR A 63 7.54 13.70 -8.49
CA TYR A 63 8.06 12.42 -8.94
C TYR A 63 7.77 12.25 -10.44
N VAL A 64 8.54 11.38 -11.10
CA VAL A 64 8.52 11.13 -12.55
C VAL A 64 7.60 9.95 -12.87
N TYR A 65 7.06 9.89 -14.09
CA TYR A 65 6.39 8.70 -14.60
C TYR A 65 7.26 7.97 -15.60
N ASP A 66 7.18 6.65 -15.59
CA ASP A 66 7.51 5.88 -16.79
C ASP A 66 6.35 5.96 -17.81
N ASP A 67 6.58 5.35 -18.97
CA ASP A 67 5.61 5.32 -20.07
C ASP A 67 4.28 4.62 -19.70
N TYR A 68 4.26 3.85 -18.62
CA TYR A 68 3.09 3.08 -18.20
C TYR A 68 2.18 3.83 -17.24
N LYS A 69 2.68 4.78 -16.45
CA LYS A 69 1.88 5.48 -15.41
C LYS A 69 1.09 4.48 -14.54
N ASP A 70 -0.25 4.53 -14.58
CA ASP A 70 -1.16 3.59 -13.91
C ASP A 70 -1.46 2.33 -14.75
N ASP A 71 -1.24 2.37 -16.06
CA ASP A 71 -1.60 1.33 -17.03
C ASP A 71 -0.45 0.36 -17.31
N HIS A 72 0.21 -0.09 -16.24
CA HIS A 72 1.31 -1.05 -16.37
C HIS A 72 0.79 -2.45 -16.72
N PRO A 73 1.31 -3.13 -17.76
CA PRO A 73 0.77 -4.42 -18.24
C PRO A 73 0.70 -5.53 -17.18
N LEU A 74 1.59 -5.49 -16.18
CA LEU A 74 1.60 -6.42 -15.05
C LEU A 74 0.59 -6.11 -13.95
N PHE A 75 0.28 -4.83 -13.77
CA PHE A 75 -0.60 -4.34 -12.70
C PHE A 75 -1.95 -3.89 -13.28
N ASN A 76 -2.32 -4.48 -14.41
CA ASN A 76 -3.57 -4.19 -15.10
C ASN A 76 -4.76 -4.55 -14.20
N MET A 77 -5.66 -3.59 -14.01
CA MET A 77 -6.90 -3.74 -13.23
C MET A 77 -8.11 -4.19 -14.05
N SER A 78 -7.97 -4.27 -15.38
CA SER A 78 -9.00 -4.80 -16.28
C SER A 78 -9.08 -6.33 -16.26
N ALA A 79 -8.18 -7.00 -15.55
CA ALA A 79 -8.16 -8.45 -15.39
C ALA A 79 -7.57 -8.83 -14.03
N ILE A 80 -7.88 -10.04 -13.57
CA ILE A 80 -7.32 -10.58 -12.32
C ILE A 80 -6.23 -11.58 -12.68
N MET A 81 -5.00 -11.29 -12.26
CA MET A 81 -3.83 -12.12 -12.56
C MET A 81 -3.98 -13.51 -11.95
N GLN A 82 -3.64 -14.54 -12.70
CA GLN A 82 -3.66 -15.92 -12.22
C GLN A 82 -2.22 -16.43 -12.11
N LEU A 83 -1.86 -16.94 -10.93
CA LEU A 83 -0.57 -17.54 -10.67
C LEU A 83 -0.75 -19.05 -10.45
N PHE A 84 -0.05 -19.85 -11.24
CA PHE A 84 0.07 -21.28 -11.04
C PHE A 84 1.50 -21.59 -10.62
N ILE A 85 1.65 -22.16 -9.42
CA ILE A 85 2.93 -22.40 -8.77
C ILE A 85 3.11 -23.89 -8.58
N GLU A 86 4.17 -24.43 -9.17
CA GLU A 86 4.62 -25.80 -8.96
C GLU A 86 5.89 -25.79 -8.12
N ILE A 87 5.83 -26.43 -6.97
CA ILE A 87 6.90 -26.47 -5.97
C ILE A 87 6.96 -27.87 -5.35
N SER A 88 8.15 -28.35 -4.98
CA SER A 88 8.24 -29.65 -4.30
C SER A 88 7.51 -29.61 -2.95
N GLU A 89 6.84 -30.69 -2.54
CA GLU A 89 6.13 -30.75 -1.25
C GLU A 89 7.05 -30.44 -0.06
N LYS A 90 8.31 -30.89 -0.14
CA LYS A 90 9.35 -30.56 0.86
C LYS A 90 9.59 -29.06 0.95
N ASP A 91 9.76 -28.39 -0.19
CA ASP A 91 10.03 -26.96 -0.21
C ASP A 91 8.78 -26.15 0.15
N LEU A 92 7.60 -26.58 -0.28
CA LEU A 92 6.34 -25.97 0.12
C LEU A 92 6.18 -26.05 1.64
N GLY A 93 6.38 -27.22 2.23
CA GLY A 93 6.41 -27.43 3.68
C GLY A 93 7.40 -26.49 4.36
N PHE A 94 8.64 -26.41 3.86
CA PHE A 94 9.60 -25.43 4.39
C PHE A 94 9.09 -23.99 4.30
N VAL A 95 8.48 -23.60 3.18
CA VAL A 95 7.99 -22.23 3.03
C VAL A 95 6.87 -21.94 4.01
N ILE A 96 5.90 -22.82 4.22
CA ILE A 96 4.65 -22.49 4.93
C ILE A 96 4.60 -22.89 6.41
N LEU A 97 5.46 -23.80 6.84
CA LEU A 97 5.39 -24.36 8.20
C LEU A 97 5.87 -23.35 9.27
N PRO A 98 5.24 -23.33 10.46
CA PRO A 98 5.53 -22.34 11.51
C PRO A 98 7.00 -22.25 11.93
N GLU A 99 7.71 -23.38 12.01
CA GLU A 99 9.12 -23.42 12.41
C GLU A 99 10.05 -22.65 11.47
N ASN A 100 9.64 -22.47 10.21
CA ASN A 100 10.41 -21.77 9.18
C ASN A 100 9.80 -20.40 8.83
N GLN A 101 8.75 -19.97 9.53
CA GLN A 101 7.97 -18.81 9.11
C GLN A 101 8.78 -17.51 9.09
N HIS A 102 9.87 -17.40 9.86
CA HIS A 102 10.77 -16.25 9.87
C HIS A 102 12.00 -16.41 8.94
N SER A 103 12.11 -17.56 8.25
CA SER A 103 13.17 -17.78 7.28
C SER A 103 13.11 -16.74 6.15
N LYS A 104 14.30 -16.29 5.74
CA LYS A 104 14.49 -15.37 4.61
C LYS A 104 14.93 -16.11 3.34
N GLU A 105 15.10 -17.43 3.43
CA GLU A 105 15.51 -18.31 2.34
C GLU A 105 14.43 -18.41 1.26
N TYR A 106 14.83 -18.34 -0.01
CA TYR A 106 13.95 -18.65 -1.13
C TYR A 106 13.97 -20.14 -1.41
N LYS A 107 12.84 -20.68 -1.85
CA LYS A 107 12.75 -22.02 -2.44
C LYS A 107 12.42 -21.96 -3.91
N LYS A 108 12.81 -23.01 -4.62
CA LYS A 108 12.71 -23.11 -6.07
C LYS A 108 11.29 -23.53 -6.46
N ALA A 109 10.70 -22.83 -7.42
CA ALA A 109 9.39 -23.15 -7.98
C ALA A 109 9.32 -22.79 -9.47
N ASN A 110 8.48 -23.50 -10.23
CA ASN A 110 8.04 -23.03 -11.54
C ASN A 110 6.79 -22.19 -11.36
N ILE A 111 6.76 -20.99 -11.93
CA ILE A 111 5.66 -20.05 -11.74
C ILE A 111 5.16 -19.58 -13.08
N THR A 112 3.89 -19.85 -13.36
CA THR A 112 3.19 -19.34 -14.54
C THR A 112 2.28 -18.18 -14.13
N PHE A 113 2.44 -17.05 -14.80
CA PHE A 113 1.57 -15.89 -14.71
C PHE A 113 0.65 -15.85 -15.93
N PHE A 114 -0.63 -15.57 -15.71
CA PHE A 114 -1.59 -15.32 -16.77
C PHE A 114 -2.47 -14.13 -16.40
N ASN A 115 -2.34 -13.02 -17.13
CA ASN A 115 -3.10 -11.79 -16.87
C ASN A 115 -4.39 -11.67 -17.69
N GLY A 116 -4.87 -12.77 -18.27
CA GLY A 116 -6.00 -12.79 -19.20
C GLY A 116 -5.61 -12.59 -20.68
N VAL A 117 -4.44 -12.02 -20.95
CA VAL A 117 -3.94 -11.74 -22.31
C VAL A 117 -2.61 -12.45 -22.57
N GLU A 118 -1.61 -12.18 -21.73
CA GLU A 118 -0.28 -12.77 -21.80
C GLU A 118 -0.15 -13.89 -20.76
N LYS A 119 0.40 -15.02 -21.21
CA LYS A 119 0.87 -16.10 -20.35
C LYS A 119 2.40 -16.12 -20.36
N LYS A 120 3.02 -16.13 -19.18
CA LYS A 120 4.48 -16.25 -19.06
C LYS A 120 4.88 -17.19 -17.93
N THR A 121 5.79 -18.12 -18.24
CA THR A 121 6.27 -19.14 -17.32
C THR A 121 7.73 -18.90 -16.98
N PHE A 122 8.06 -18.92 -15.69
CA PHE A 122 9.41 -18.77 -15.16
C PHE A 122 9.84 -20.05 -14.47
N ILE A 123 10.88 -20.68 -15.00
CA ILE A 123 11.41 -21.94 -14.50
C ILE A 123 12.43 -21.64 -13.41
N ASN A 124 12.40 -22.39 -12.31
CA ASN A 124 13.30 -22.19 -11.16
C ASN A 124 13.25 -20.75 -10.60
N ALA A 125 12.08 -20.13 -10.58
CA ALA A 125 11.87 -18.88 -9.85
C ALA A 125 12.02 -19.13 -8.32
N GLY A 126 12.24 -18.06 -7.57
CA GLY A 126 12.30 -18.10 -6.11
C GLY A 126 10.96 -17.70 -5.49
N ILE A 127 10.50 -18.46 -4.49
CA ILE A 127 9.36 -18.12 -3.63
C ILE A 127 9.76 -18.20 -2.14
N LYS A 128 9.24 -17.28 -1.32
CA LYS A 128 9.33 -17.35 0.15
C LYS A 128 8.19 -16.62 0.83
N ILE A 129 8.01 -16.82 2.14
CA ILE A 129 7.10 -15.99 2.95
C ILE A 129 7.62 -14.54 3.05
N LYS A 130 6.67 -13.61 2.96
CA LYS A 130 6.82 -12.17 3.24
C LYS A 130 6.01 -11.80 4.47
N GLY A 131 6.47 -10.78 5.20
CA GLY A 131 5.74 -10.17 6.30
C GLY A 131 6.61 -9.93 7.52
N GLY A 132 6.03 -9.28 8.52
CA GLY A 132 6.46 -9.31 9.92
C GLY A 132 5.47 -10.17 10.70
N ALA A 133 4.52 -9.53 11.39
CA ALA A 133 3.42 -10.20 12.08
C ALA A 133 2.56 -11.09 11.17
N SER A 134 2.36 -10.69 9.91
CA SER A 134 1.54 -11.46 8.96
C SER A 134 2.09 -12.85 8.60
N ARG A 135 3.30 -13.20 9.06
CA ARG A 135 3.86 -14.55 8.94
C ARG A 135 3.10 -15.57 9.79
N GLU A 136 2.44 -15.13 10.86
CA GLU A 136 1.69 -15.99 11.79
C GLU A 136 0.35 -16.46 11.20
N PHE A 137 -0.21 -15.73 10.24
CA PHE A 137 -1.48 -16.08 9.59
C PHE A 137 -1.43 -17.39 8.82
N ALA A 138 -2.49 -18.18 8.85
CA ALA A 138 -2.69 -19.34 7.99
C ALA A 138 -2.58 -18.98 6.51
N LYS A 139 -3.19 -17.87 6.08
CA LYS A 139 -3.04 -17.38 4.69
C LYS A 139 -1.73 -16.59 4.53
N LYS A 140 -0.68 -17.30 4.09
CA LYS A 140 0.66 -16.71 3.95
C LYS A 140 0.73 -15.69 2.83
N SER A 141 1.42 -14.57 3.08
CA SER A 141 1.87 -13.65 2.03
C SER A 141 3.21 -14.12 1.45
N PHE A 142 3.41 -13.95 0.13
CA PHE A 142 4.60 -14.44 -0.56
C PHE A 142 5.42 -13.31 -1.17
N LYS A 143 6.73 -13.55 -1.31
CA LYS A 143 7.61 -12.78 -2.18
C LYS A 143 8.13 -13.71 -3.27
N ILE A 144 7.98 -13.27 -4.51
CA ILE A 144 8.43 -13.99 -5.70
C ILE A 144 9.63 -13.25 -6.30
N SER A 145 10.63 -14.01 -6.74
CA SER A 145 11.80 -13.49 -7.45
C SER A 145 12.03 -14.32 -8.70
N LEU A 146 11.77 -13.73 -9.87
CA LEU A 146 11.81 -14.41 -11.16
C LEU A 146 13.19 -15.01 -11.48
N HIS A 147 14.25 -14.35 -11.01
CA HIS A 147 15.64 -14.64 -11.38
C HIS A 147 16.51 -15.15 -10.20
N HIS A 148 15.88 -15.67 -9.13
CA HIS A 148 16.62 -16.03 -7.92
C HIS A 148 17.60 -17.17 -8.20
N PHE A 149 17.09 -18.30 -8.70
CA PHE A 149 17.89 -19.48 -9.03
C PHE A 149 18.22 -19.60 -10.52
N GLU A 150 17.51 -18.87 -11.39
CA GLU A 150 17.74 -18.89 -12.83
C GLU A 150 17.91 -17.46 -13.36
N LYS A 151 19.14 -17.05 -13.64
CA LYS A 151 19.42 -15.66 -14.07
C LYS A 151 18.88 -15.36 -15.46
N SER A 152 18.79 -16.37 -16.32
CA SER A 152 18.29 -16.20 -17.69
C SER A 152 16.82 -15.80 -17.77
N ASN A 153 16.03 -16.03 -16.71
CA ASN A 153 14.65 -15.53 -16.61
C ASN A 153 14.55 -14.00 -16.70
N GLY A 154 15.60 -13.28 -16.30
CA GLY A 154 15.67 -11.83 -16.42
C GLY A 154 14.53 -11.08 -15.71
N ALA A 155 14.11 -9.98 -16.32
CA ALA A 155 13.00 -9.14 -15.87
C ALA A 155 11.78 -9.28 -16.81
N TRP A 156 10.59 -9.02 -16.27
CA TRP A 156 9.35 -8.94 -17.02
C TRP A 156 8.79 -7.52 -16.86
N TYR A 157 8.69 -6.78 -17.96
CA TYR A 157 8.37 -5.34 -17.95
C TYR A 157 9.24 -4.57 -16.92
N GLY A 158 10.56 -4.82 -16.92
CA GLY A 158 11.51 -4.20 -16.00
C GLY A 158 11.52 -4.76 -14.56
N GLN A 159 10.48 -5.50 -14.16
CA GLN A 159 10.32 -6.03 -12.82
C GLN A 159 10.92 -7.44 -12.69
N ARG A 160 11.57 -7.72 -11.55
CA ARG A 160 12.16 -9.04 -11.25
C ARG A 160 11.62 -9.69 -9.98
N LYS A 161 10.98 -8.91 -9.13
CA LYS A 161 10.42 -9.35 -7.86
C LYS A 161 9.04 -8.77 -7.69
N PHE A 162 8.17 -9.53 -7.03
CA PHE A 162 6.81 -9.14 -6.72
C PHE A 162 6.43 -9.58 -5.32
N SER A 163 5.49 -8.87 -4.72
CA SER A 163 4.87 -9.26 -3.44
C SER A 163 3.43 -9.71 -3.67
N MET A 164 3.06 -10.84 -3.07
CA MET A 164 1.68 -11.33 -2.99
C MET A 164 1.21 -11.10 -1.56
N LYS A 165 0.41 -10.05 -1.32
CA LYS A 165 -0.11 -9.74 0.02
C LYS A 165 -1.48 -10.40 0.20
N ALA A 166 -1.58 -11.23 1.24
CA ALA A 166 -2.79 -11.99 1.58
C ALA A 166 -3.94 -11.12 2.11
N ALA A 167 -3.61 -9.90 2.57
CA ALA A 167 -4.53 -8.94 3.17
C ALA A 167 -5.36 -9.50 4.35
N SER A 168 -4.79 -10.44 5.12
CA SER A 168 -5.50 -11.16 6.20
C SER A 168 -6.07 -10.26 7.31
N MET A 169 -5.54 -9.05 7.48
CA MET A 169 -5.99 -8.09 8.52
C MET A 169 -7.25 -7.32 8.15
N VAL A 170 -7.64 -7.29 6.87
CA VAL A 170 -8.76 -6.46 6.39
C VAL A 170 -9.82 -7.34 5.73
N PRO A 171 -11.13 -7.06 5.91
CA PRO A 171 -12.20 -7.88 5.34
C PRO A 171 -12.38 -7.71 3.83
N ASP A 172 -11.81 -6.67 3.21
CA ASP A 172 -12.26 -6.16 1.90
C ASP A 172 -11.21 -6.11 0.80
N PHE A 173 -9.92 -6.27 1.11
CA PHE A 173 -8.83 -6.17 0.14
C PHE A 173 -8.75 -4.82 -0.62
N VAL A 174 -9.48 -3.78 -0.21
CA VAL A 174 -9.52 -2.49 -0.93
C VAL A 174 -8.69 -1.39 -0.25
N ARG A 175 -8.49 -1.47 1.06
CA ARG A 175 -7.93 -0.36 1.87
C ARG A 175 -6.50 0.04 1.50
N GLU A 176 -5.66 -0.94 1.15
CA GLU A 176 -4.30 -0.69 0.65
C GLU A 176 -4.35 0.14 -0.65
N MET A 177 -5.15 -0.31 -1.63
CA MET A 177 -5.27 0.34 -2.94
C MET A 177 -5.95 1.72 -2.83
N ALA A 178 -6.96 1.85 -1.97
CA ALA A 178 -7.64 3.12 -1.71
C ALA A 178 -6.68 4.14 -1.08
N SER A 179 -5.92 3.73 -0.06
CA SER A 179 -4.95 4.59 0.59
C SER A 179 -3.79 4.97 -0.33
N ALA A 180 -3.34 4.04 -1.18
CA ALA A 180 -2.36 4.34 -2.21
C ALA A 180 -2.90 5.33 -3.25
N ALA A 181 -4.17 5.20 -3.65
CA ALA A 181 -4.79 6.15 -4.57
C ALA A 181 -4.86 7.57 -3.98
N ALA A 182 -5.07 7.71 -2.66
CA ALA A 182 -5.02 9.00 -1.99
C ALA A 182 -3.62 9.64 -2.05
N ILE A 183 -2.55 8.87 -1.79
CA ILE A 183 -1.16 9.36 -1.88
C ILE A 183 -0.81 9.69 -3.33
N TYR A 184 -1.21 8.84 -4.27
CA TYR A 184 -0.95 9.03 -5.70
C TYR A 184 -1.61 10.31 -6.23
N ALA A 185 -2.87 10.58 -5.83
CA ALA A 185 -3.59 11.79 -6.21
C ALA A 185 -2.90 13.08 -5.73
N MET A 186 -2.18 12.99 -4.61
CA MET A 186 -1.37 14.08 -4.05
C MET A 186 0.02 14.21 -4.68
N GLY A 187 0.29 13.47 -5.76
CA GLY A 187 1.61 13.50 -6.38
C GLY A 187 2.68 12.87 -5.49
N GLY A 188 2.34 11.84 -4.71
CA GLY A 188 3.30 10.97 -4.01
C GLY A 188 3.46 9.60 -4.71
N PRO A 189 4.64 8.95 -4.66
CA PRO A 189 4.87 7.66 -5.28
C PRO A 189 4.28 6.55 -4.43
N VAL A 190 3.66 5.59 -5.09
CA VAL A 190 3.16 4.36 -4.50
C VAL A 190 3.56 3.16 -5.35
N GLN A 191 3.55 1.99 -4.72
CA GLN A 191 3.67 0.71 -5.43
C GLN A 191 2.48 0.54 -6.36
N ARG A 192 2.72 0.09 -7.59
CA ARG A 192 1.62 -0.40 -8.43
C ARG A 192 1.08 -1.70 -7.85
N MET A 193 -0.23 -1.87 -7.98
CA MET A 193 -0.94 -3.00 -7.40
C MET A 193 -2.06 -3.46 -8.31
N SER A 194 -2.26 -4.77 -8.35
CA SER A 194 -3.45 -5.40 -8.93
C SER A 194 -3.92 -6.56 -8.08
N TYR A 195 -5.02 -7.21 -8.48
CA TYR A 195 -5.48 -8.43 -7.83
C TYR A 195 -4.93 -9.67 -8.52
N ALA A 196 -4.67 -10.71 -7.73
CA ALA A 196 -4.32 -12.01 -8.25
C ALA A 196 -5.00 -13.16 -7.49
N THR A 197 -5.21 -14.29 -8.18
CA THR A 197 -5.52 -15.58 -7.55
C THR A 197 -4.31 -16.50 -7.64
N ILE A 198 -4.01 -17.20 -6.56
CA ILE A 198 -2.86 -18.13 -6.51
C ILE A 198 -3.34 -19.57 -6.42
N ASN A 199 -2.75 -20.44 -7.23
CA ASN A 199 -2.84 -21.89 -7.11
C ASN A 199 -1.43 -22.45 -6.86
N ILE A 200 -1.30 -23.33 -5.86
CA ILE A 200 -0.04 -24.01 -5.52
C ILE A 200 -0.29 -25.51 -5.55
N ASN A 201 0.45 -26.24 -6.40
CA ASN A 201 0.34 -27.70 -6.57
C ASN A 201 -1.10 -28.18 -6.78
N GLY A 202 -1.89 -27.41 -7.54
CA GLY A 202 -3.28 -27.74 -7.84
C GLY A 202 -4.30 -27.22 -6.83
N GLY A 203 -3.89 -26.75 -5.64
CA GLY A 203 -4.78 -26.19 -4.62
C GLY A 203 -4.85 -24.66 -4.64
N SER A 204 -6.05 -24.10 -4.57
CA SER A 204 -6.24 -22.65 -4.45
C SER A 204 -5.68 -22.10 -3.15
N ARG A 205 -5.19 -20.87 -3.19
CA ARG A 205 -4.80 -20.06 -2.03
C ARG A 205 -5.62 -18.77 -1.90
N GLY A 206 -6.62 -18.58 -2.76
CA GLY A 206 -7.51 -17.43 -2.73
C GLY A 206 -6.96 -16.17 -3.42
N VAL A 207 -7.52 -15.02 -3.05
CA VAL A 207 -7.24 -13.69 -3.61
C VAL A 207 -6.06 -13.02 -2.90
N TYR A 208 -5.21 -12.33 -3.64
CA TYR A 208 -4.05 -11.58 -3.15
C TYR A 208 -3.98 -10.22 -3.84
N LEU A 209 -3.33 -9.27 -3.17
CA LEU A 209 -2.78 -8.09 -3.84
C LEU A 209 -1.45 -8.48 -4.50
N PHE A 210 -1.37 -8.36 -5.82
CA PHE A 210 -0.15 -8.46 -6.62
C PHE A 210 0.52 -7.09 -6.66
N MET A 211 1.66 -6.95 -5.99
CA MET A 211 2.29 -5.66 -5.75
C MET A 211 3.71 -5.59 -6.33
N GLU A 212 4.02 -4.43 -6.89
CA GLU A 212 5.37 -4.04 -7.30
C GLU A 212 6.34 -4.07 -6.11
N ASP A 213 7.62 -4.36 -6.37
CA ASP A 213 8.65 -4.35 -5.33
C ASP A 213 9.41 -3.02 -5.32
N PRO A 214 9.27 -2.18 -4.27
CA PRO A 214 9.90 -0.86 -4.22
C PRO A 214 11.42 -0.92 -4.11
N GLY A 215 12.01 -2.09 -3.87
CA GLY A 215 13.46 -2.30 -3.87
C GLY A 215 14.06 -2.61 -5.24
N GLU A 216 13.26 -2.67 -6.31
CA GLU A 216 13.76 -2.87 -7.67
C GLU A 216 14.17 -1.54 -8.31
N ALA A 217 15.27 -1.58 -9.08
CA ALA A 217 15.76 -0.41 -9.81
C ALA A 217 14.70 0.17 -10.76
N ALA A 218 13.87 -0.68 -11.38
CA ALA A 218 12.77 -0.23 -12.25
C ALA A 218 11.74 0.63 -11.51
N TYR A 219 11.41 0.29 -10.25
CA TYR A 219 10.54 1.12 -9.42
C TYR A 219 11.17 2.49 -9.19
N LEU A 220 12.43 2.53 -8.74
CA LEU A 220 13.13 3.78 -8.46
C LEU A 220 13.28 4.66 -9.70
N GLU A 221 13.62 4.07 -10.84
CA GLU A 221 13.69 4.79 -12.12
C GLU A 221 12.32 5.37 -12.50
N SER A 222 11.26 4.56 -12.42
CA SER A 222 9.90 4.95 -12.79
C SER A 222 9.22 5.95 -11.87
N ARG A 223 9.81 6.27 -10.71
CA ARG A 223 9.27 7.22 -9.72
C ARG A 223 10.18 8.40 -9.50
N PHE A 224 11.48 8.17 -9.49
CA PHE A 224 12.45 9.22 -9.15
C PHE A 224 13.34 9.60 -10.32
N GLY A 225 13.25 8.94 -11.49
CA GLY A 225 14.14 9.20 -12.64
C GLY A 225 15.61 8.84 -12.39
N TYR A 226 15.90 8.23 -11.24
CA TYR A 226 17.22 7.87 -10.80
C TYR A 226 17.11 6.61 -9.94
N SER A 227 17.76 5.52 -10.34
CA SER A 227 17.71 4.24 -9.62
C SER A 227 18.93 3.90 -8.76
N LYS A 228 19.96 4.77 -8.73
CA LYS A 228 21.27 4.48 -8.11
C LYS A 228 21.41 5.04 -6.69
N GLY A 229 20.40 5.75 -6.18
CA GLY A 229 20.42 6.35 -4.85
C GLY A 229 20.36 5.33 -3.71
N SER A 230 20.49 5.85 -2.49
CA SER A 230 20.42 5.04 -1.28
C SER A 230 18.98 4.85 -0.84
N LEU A 231 18.46 3.62 -0.89
CA LEU A 231 17.12 3.29 -0.41
C LEU A 231 17.18 2.49 0.89
N TRP A 232 16.52 2.98 1.93
CA TRP A 232 16.26 2.24 3.16
C TRP A 232 14.78 1.92 3.29
N LYS A 233 14.47 0.67 3.66
CA LYS A 233 13.17 0.32 4.26
C LYS A 233 13.24 0.61 5.75
N CYS A 234 12.31 1.41 6.25
CA CYS A 234 12.37 1.96 7.59
C CYS A 234 11.29 1.39 8.52
N THR A 235 11.75 0.99 9.70
CA THR A 235 10.99 0.62 10.89
C THR A 235 11.59 1.29 12.14
N GLY A 236 12.12 2.50 11.94
CA GLY A 236 12.78 3.33 12.96
C GLY A 236 11.99 4.61 13.29
N ALA A 237 12.27 5.18 14.46
CA ALA A 237 11.62 6.37 15.00
C ALA A 237 12.31 7.70 14.64
N LEU A 238 13.38 7.67 13.83
CA LEU A 238 14.22 8.83 13.50
C LEU A 238 14.84 9.50 14.75
N GLU A 239 15.26 8.69 15.71
CA GLU A 239 15.90 9.14 16.94
C GLU A 239 17.42 9.26 16.78
N TYR A 240 18.00 10.29 17.39
CA TYR A 240 19.46 10.52 17.34
C TYR A 240 20.21 9.45 18.12
N GLN A 241 21.10 8.73 17.42
CA GLN A 241 21.90 7.64 18.01
C GLN A 241 23.31 8.11 18.42
N GLY A 242 23.61 9.40 18.32
CA GLY A 242 24.95 9.94 18.52
C GLY A 242 25.67 10.23 17.19
N PRO A 243 26.96 10.65 17.26
CA PRO A 243 27.74 11.02 16.09
C PRO A 243 28.30 9.82 15.30
N ASP A 244 28.27 8.62 15.89
CA ASP A 244 28.75 7.41 15.22
C ASP A 244 27.71 6.91 14.20
N VAL A 245 28.13 6.83 12.94
CA VAL A 245 27.29 6.36 11.82
C VAL A 245 26.90 4.89 12.00
N GLU A 246 27.78 4.06 12.59
CA GLU A 246 27.50 2.64 12.77
C GLU A 246 26.38 2.38 13.77
N ALA A 247 26.15 3.29 14.73
CA ALA A 247 25.01 3.20 15.65
C ALA A 247 23.65 3.19 14.91
N TYR A 248 23.54 3.93 13.81
CA TYR A 248 22.33 3.93 12.96
C TYR A 248 22.19 2.64 12.14
N ARG A 249 23.32 2.02 11.75
CA ARG A 249 23.32 0.71 11.08
C ARG A 249 22.84 -0.38 12.03
N GLU A 250 23.28 -0.33 13.28
CA GLU A 250 23.00 -1.37 14.27
C GLU A 250 21.65 -1.20 14.97
N GLU A 251 21.05 0.00 14.89
CA GLU A 251 19.75 0.32 15.50
C GLU A 251 18.71 -0.76 15.22
N LYS A 252 18.08 -1.24 16.28
CA LYS A 252 16.99 -2.21 16.23
C LYS A 252 15.66 -1.52 16.48
N SER A 253 14.69 -1.88 15.66
CA SER A 253 13.29 -1.51 15.87
C SER A 253 12.72 -2.23 17.09
N ILE A 254 11.51 -1.82 17.51
CA ILE A 254 10.73 -2.53 18.55
C ILE A 254 10.40 -3.98 18.18
N PHE A 255 10.59 -4.39 16.92
CA PHE A 255 10.40 -5.76 16.44
C PHE A 255 11.70 -6.56 16.41
N GLY A 256 12.82 -6.00 16.90
CA GLY A 256 14.14 -6.65 16.93
C GLY A 256 14.86 -6.72 15.57
N GLU A 257 14.23 -6.30 14.48
CA GLU A 257 14.88 -6.15 13.17
C GLU A 257 15.61 -4.81 13.06
N GLN A 258 16.58 -4.72 12.14
CA GLN A 258 17.28 -3.47 11.83
C GLN A 258 16.30 -2.37 11.45
N SER A 259 16.37 -1.21 12.13
CA SER A 259 15.45 -0.08 11.94
C SER A 259 15.50 0.47 10.52
N TYR A 260 16.68 0.58 9.91
CA TYR A 260 16.84 1.07 8.54
C TYR A 260 17.56 0.03 7.70
N ARG A 261 16.77 -0.79 7.01
CA ARG A 261 17.31 -1.88 6.21
C ARG A 261 17.70 -1.39 4.81
N PRO A 262 18.98 -1.45 4.42
CA PRO A 262 19.42 -1.02 3.10
C PRO A 262 18.86 -1.97 2.02
N LEU A 263 18.30 -1.38 0.97
CA LEU A 263 17.75 -2.10 -0.19
C LEU A 263 18.59 -1.93 -1.46
N THR A 264 19.44 -0.89 -1.51
CA THR A 264 20.40 -0.68 -2.59
C THR A 264 21.83 -0.79 -2.05
N PRO A 265 22.83 -1.06 -2.91
CA PRO A 265 24.24 -1.03 -2.51
C PRO A 265 24.66 0.32 -1.92
N ALA A 266 24.18 1.44 -2.47
CA ALA A 266 24.48 2.78 -1.97
C ALA A 266 24.00 3.02 -0.53
N ALA A 267 22.89 2.38 -0.14
CA ALA A 267 22.33 2.48 1.21
C ALA A 267 23.19 1.80 2.30
N GLN A 268 24.27 1.12 1.93
CA GLN A 268 25.25 0.63 2.90
C GLN A 268 26.04 1.77 3.56
N ASP A 269 26.11 2.95 2.94
CA ASP A 269 26.61 4.16 3.60
C ASP A 269 25.47 4.85 4.35
N PHE A 270 25.49 4.77 5.68
CA PHE A 270 24.47 5.36 6.56
C PHE A 270 24.71 6.83 6.87
N SER A 271 25.81 7.43 6.40
CA SER A 271 26.15 8.84 6.66
C SER A 271 25.03 9.82 6.27
N PRO A 272 24.35 9.67 5.11
CA PRO A 272 23.27 10.56 4.74
C PRO A 272 22.06 10.46 5.68
N LEU A 273 21.74 9.25 6.15
CA LEU A 273 20.65 9.00 7.10
C LEU A 273 20.99 9.59 8.47
N ALA A 274 22.21 9.35 8.97
CA ALA A 274 22.69 9.90 10.24
C ALA A 274 22.68 11.43 10.22
N ASN A 275 23.15 12.05 9.12
CA ASN A 275 23.11 13.50 8.94
C ASN A 275 21.68 14.04 8.92
N PHE A 276 20.76 13.41 8.20
CA PHE A 276 19.35 13.81 8.22
C PHE A 276 18.74 13.74 9.62
N ILE A 277 18.95 12.65 10.36
CA ILE A 277 18.43 12.50 11.73
C ILE A 277 19.07 13.52 12.67
N TYR A 278 20.37 13.81 12.52
CA TYR A 278 21.04 14.88 13.26
C TYR A 278 20.40 16.24 12.99
N ILE A 279 20.24 16.64 11.73
CA ILE A 279 19.59 17.92 11.37
C ILE A 279 18.15 17.95 11.88
N LEU A 280 17.41 16.84 11.73
CA LEU A 280 16.04 16.72 12.20
C LEU A 280 15.93 16.91 13.71
N THR A 281 16.84 16.36 14.50
CA THR A 281 16.67 16.27 15.96
C THR A 281 17.50 17.28 16.75
N GLN A 282 18.65 17.71 16.21
CA GLN A 282 19.64 18.51 16.95
C GLN A 282 19.74 19.97 16.46
N THR A 283 19.29 20.30 15.24
CA THR A 283 19.34 21.69 14.75
C THR A 283 18.43 22.60 15.58
N PRO A 284 18.90 23.75 16.10
CA PRO A 284 18.06 24.71 16.83
C PRO A 284 16.88 25.23 16.00
N GLU A 285 15.76 25.55 16.64
CA GLU A 285 14.52 25.96 15.94
C GLU A 285 14.72 27.14 14.97
N ARG A 286 15.51 28.15 15.36
CA ARG A 286 15.80 29.33 14.53
C ARG A 286 16.51 29.01 13.20
N ASP A 287 17.22 27.88 13.14
CA ASP A 287 18.02 27.47 11.98
C ASP A 287 17.36 26.30 11.23
N PHE A 288 16.39 25.62 11.86
CA PHE A 288 15.86 24.35 11.40
C PHE A 288 15.25 24.41 10.00
N GLU A 289 14.42 25.42 9.72
CA GLU A 289 13.78 25.59 8.41
C GLU A 289 14.79 25.61 7.26
N ARG A 290 15.89 26.36 7.44
CA ARG A 290 16.94 26.52 6.44
C ARG A 290 17.80 25.27 6.28
N GLU A 291 18.06 24.55 7.36
CA GLU A 291 18.95 23.38 7.33
C GLU A 291 18.22 22.10 6.86
N ILE A 292 16.94 21.92 7.22
CA ILE A 292 16.21 20.68 6.88
C ILE A 292 16.01 20.52 5.36
N GLU A 293 15.75 21.61 4.63
CA GLU A 293 15.54 21.55 3.17
C GLU A 293 16.79 21.19 2.38
N LYS A 294 17.98 21.32 2.97
CA LYS A 294 19.24 20.91 2.33
C LYS A 294 19.39 19.40 2.29
N VAL A 295 18.72 18.67 3.18
CA VAL A 295 18.91 17.23 3.37
C VAL A 295 17.63 16.42 3.21
N PHE A 296 16.46 17.07 3.13
CA PHE A 296 15.16 16.41 3.07
C PHE A 296 14.18 17.17 2.17
N ASN A 297 13.43 16.43 1.35
CA ASN A 297 12.36 16.98 0.54
C ASN A 297 11.08 17.14 1.38
N VAL A 298 10.96 18.30 2.06
CA VAL A 298 9.84 18.62 2.95
C VAL A 298 8.51 18.63 2.21
N GLU A 299 8.47 19.21 1.00
CA GLU A 299 7.25 19.33 0.21
C GLU A 299 6.65 17.94 -0.10
N PHE A 300 7.50 17.03 -0.55
CA PHE A 300 7.15 15.64 -0.86
C PHE A 300 6.57 14.91 0.35
N PHE A 301 7.18 15.11 1.53
CA PHE A 301 6.69 14.56 2.77
C PHE A 301 5.32 15.12 3.14
N LEU A 302 5.12 16.44 3.12
CA LEU A 302 3.86 17.05 3.54
C LEU A 302 2.67 16.63 2.66
N ARG A 303 2.89 16.43 1.35
CA ARG A 303 1.86 15.90 0.43
C ARG A 303 1.43 14.48 0.80
N THR A 304 2.42 13.60 0.98
CA THR A 304 2.18 12.21 1.40
C THR A 304 1.52 12.16 2.78
N TYR A 305 2.01 12.98 3.71
CA TYR A 305 1.52 13.06 5.08
C TYR A 305 0.08 13.57 5.14
N ALA A 306 -0.32 14.54 4.33
CA ALA A 306 -1.71 14.98 4.22
C ALA A 306 -2.66 13.84 3.82
N ALA A 307 -2.29 13.02 2.82
CA ALA A 307 -3.06 11.84 2.45
C ALA A 307 -3.12 10.81 3.59
N GLU A 308 -2.01 10.54 4.29
CA GLU A 308 -1.99 9.64 5.45
C GLU A 308 -2.91 10.10 6.59
N VAL A 309 -2.93 11.41 6.85
CA VAL A 309 -3.78 12.03 7.88
C VAL A 309 -5.27 11.91 7.51
N MET A 310 -5.61 11.96 6.22
CA MET A 310 -6.99 11.79 5.75
C MET A 310 -7.43 10.32 5.67
N THR A 311 -6.51 9.39 5.44
CA THR A 311 -6.83 7.95 5.41
C THR A 311 -6.65 7.27 6.75
N ALA A 312 -6.15 7.96 7.77
CA ALA A 312 -5.77 7.40 9.06
C ALA A 312 -4.75 6.26 9.00
N ASN A 313 -3.81 6.31 8.05
CA ASN A 313 -2.78 5.29 7.99
C ASN A 313 -1.69 5.55 9.07
N PHE A 314 -1.96 5.09 10.30
CA PHE A 314 -1.13 5.35 11.47
C PHE A 314 0.13 4.46 11.56
N ASP A 315 0.19 3.32 10.85
CA ASP A 315 1.34 2.40 10.92
C ASP A 315 2.57 2.90 10.14
N GLY A 316 2.58 4.19 9.83
CA GLY A 316 3.62 4.93 9.14
C GLY A 316 4.68 5.56 10.02
N ILE A 317 5.07 6.77 9.63
CA ILE A 317 5.92 7.63 10.46
C ILE A 317 5.34 7.82 11.87
N TRP A 318 4.02 7.86 12.03
CA TRP A 318 3.36 7.89 13.33
C TRP A 318 3.83 6.72 14.22
N ASN A 319 3.82 5.49 13.72
CA ASN A 319 4.33 4.32 14.45
C ASN A 319 5.85 4.09 14.29
N GLY A 320 6.55 4.95 13.54
CA GLY A 320 7.94 4.72 13.15
C GLY A 320 8.11 3.44 12.33
N ASN A 321 7.18 3.16 11.42
CA ASN A 321 7.11 1.92 10.66
C ASN A 321 6.65 2.14 9.20
N ASN A 322 6.87 1.15 8.34
CA ASN A 322 6.30 1.06 6.99
C ASN A 322 6.47 2.30 6.09
N TYR A 323 7.64 2.94 6.17
CA TYR A 323 8.07 3.98 5.22
C TYR A 323 9.42 3.64 4.59
N PHE A 324 9.79 4.42 3.58
CA PHE A 324 11.08 4.41 2.93
C PHE A 324 11.71 5.78 3.01
N LEU A 325 13.04 5.80 3.05
CA LEU A 325 13.85 6.98 2.80
C LEU A 325 14.74 6.70 1.60
N TYR A 326 14.64 7.55 0.59
CA TYR A 326 15.42 7.45 -0.63
C TYR A 326 16.30 8.69 -0.80
N MET A 327 17.62 8.50 -0.83
CA MET A 327 18.57 9.57 -1.15
C MET A 327 18.61 9.74 -2.66
N HIS A 328 18.02 10.83 -3.14
CA HIS A 328 17.95 11.17 -4.55
C HIS A 328 19.23 11.91 -4.99
N GLU A 329 19.46 12.03 -6.30
CA GLU A 329 20.65 12.71 -6.85
C GLU A 329 20.64 14.24 -6.62
N ASP A 330 19.51 14.80 -6.19
CA ASP A 330 19.40 16.20 -5.76
C ASP A 330 20.00 16.45 -4.36
N GLY A 331 20.56 15.42 -3.72
CA GLY A 331 21.20 15.50 -2.42
C GLY A 331 20.24 15.47 -1.23
N ARG A 332 18.94 15.21 -1.45
CA ARG A 332 17.92 15.19 -0.41
C ARG A 332 17.32 13.79 -0.24
N LEU A 333 16.92 13.48 0.99
CA LEU A 333 16.08 12.32 1.28
C LEU A 333 14.62 12.60 0.91
N HIS A 334 14.01 11.64 0.23
CA HIS A 334 12.60 11.62 -0.14
C HIS A 334 11.89 10.53 0.67
N TYR A 335 10.75 10.87 1.26
CA TYR A 335 9.93 9.97 2.06
C TYR A 335 8.78 9.39 1.24
N TYR A 336 8.55 8.08 1.30
CA TYR A 336 7.35 7.47 0.72
C TYR A 336 6.92 6.21 1.46
N ARG A 337 5.73 5.70 1.12
CA ARG A 337 5.01 4.68 1.91
C ARG A 337 4.91 3.31 1.29
N GLN A 338 4.62 2.35 2.17
CA GLN A 338 4.13 1.00 1.91
C GLN A 338 3.18 0.61 3.03
N ASP A 339 2.51 -0.54 2.85
CA ASP A 339 1.73 -1.21 3.89
C ASP A 339 0.62 -0.30 4.42
N LEU A 340 -0.29 0.03 3.50
CA LEU A 340 -1.31 1.05 3.64
C LEU A 340 -2.69 0.51 4.07
N ASP A 341 -2.79 -0.77 4.44
CA ASP A 341 -4.06 -1.46 4.73
C ASP A 341 -4.69 -1.11 6.07
N LEU A 342 -3.89 -0.79 7.10
CA LEU A 342 -4.38 -0.33 8.40
C LEU A 342 -4.84 1.14 8.35
N ALA A 343 -5.90 1.38 7.59
CA ALA A 343 -6.44 2.69 7.26
C ALA A 343 -7.98 2.65 7.16
N LEU A 344 -8.58 3.84 7.04
CA LEU A 344 -9.98 4.05 6.67
C LEU A 344 -11.01 3.41 7.62
N GLY A 345 -10.72 3.36 8.93
CA GLY A 345 -11.63 2.78 9.93
C GLY A 345 -11.24 1.41 10.48
N MET A 346 -10.06 0.88 10.10
CA MET A 346 -9.54 -0.39 10.62
C MET A 346 -9.08 -0.34 12.07
N VAL A 347 -8.76 0.84 12.60
CA VAL A 347 -8.25 1.01 13.99
C VAL A 347 -9.15 1.97 14.76
N PRO A 348 -10.43 1.59 14.97
CA PRO A 348 -11.44 2.51 15.50
C PRO A 348 -11.25 2.80 16.98
N PHE A 349 -10.56 1.93 17.73
CA PHE A 349 -10.32 2.11 19.17
C PHE A 349 -9.41 3.31 19.49
N LEU A 350 -8.62 3.79 18.52
CA LEU A 350 -7.85 5.02 18.66
C LEU A 350 -8.63 6.27 18.21
N GLN A 351 -9.88 6.13 17.78
CA GLN A 351 -10.74 7.20 17.24
C GLN A 351 -9.98 8.09 16.25
N MET A 352 -9.26 7.43 15.34
CA MET A 352 -8.36 8.06 14.39
C MET A 352 -9.04 9.17 13.59
N ASN A 353 -10.31 9.00 13.21
CA ASN A 353 -11.11 10.03 12.54
C ASN A 353 -11.32 11.32 13.34
N HIS A 354 -11.13 11.33 14.66
CA HIS A 354 -11.27 12.51 15.53
C HIS A 354 -9.94 13.14 15.90
N LEU A 355 -8.81 12.46 15.68
CA LEU A 355 -7.49 13.00 16.04
C LEU A 355 -7.23 14.32 15.31
N ASN A 356 -6.69 15.28 16.06
CA ASN A 356 -6.41 16.61 15.53
C ASN A 356 -5.36 16.52 14.41
N VAL A 357 -5.70 17.00 13.20
CA VAL A 357 -4.85 16.98 12.01
C VAL A 357 -3.48 17.62 12.25
N TRP A 358 -3.43 18.68 13.06
CA TRP A 358 -2.20 19.41 13.38
C TRP A 358 -1.26 18.62 14.30
N ASN A 359 -1.81 17.68 15.07
CA ASN A 359 -1.10 16.90 16.06
C ASN A 359 -1.11 15.39 15.75
N TRP A 360 -1.52 14.98 14.54
CA TRP A 360 -1.72 13.58 14.15
C TRP A 360 -0.57 12.68 14.60
N GLY A 361 0.68 13.05 14.31
CA GLY A 361 1.92 12.35 14.67
C GLY A 361 2.52 12.62 16.05
N SER A 362 1.94 13.51 16.86
CA SER A 362 2.63 14.09 18.03
C SER A 362 2.92 13.10 19.17
N VAL A 363 2.07 12.09 19.32
CA VAL A 363 2.21 11.03 20.34
C VAL A 363 2.86 9.76 19.80
N GLY A 364 3.19 9.74 18.51
CA GLY A 364 3.78 8.61 17.83
C GLY A 364 5.29 8.44 18.12
N ARG A 365 5.84 7.29 17.69
CA ARG A 365 7.28 7.02 17.78
C ARG A 365 8.06 7.97 16.88
N GLY A 366 7.68 8.12 15.62
CA GLY A 366 8.32 9.03 14.67
C GLY A 366 7.88 10.50 14.78
N ARG A 367 7.36 10.92 15.96
CA ARG A 367 6.79 12.26 16.19
C ARG A 367 7.69 13.42 15.79
N MET A 368 9.02 13.24 15.83
CA MET A 368 9.98 14.32 15.61
C MET A 368 9.83 14.95 14.23
N LEU A 369 9.62 14.15 13.18
CA LEU A 369 9.50 14.65 11.82
C LEU A 369 8.27 15.57 11.63
N PRO A 370 7.03 15.10 11.80
CA PRO A 370 5.86 15.97 11.64
C PRO A 370 5.82 17.10 12.68
N SER A 371 6.18 16.84 13.95
CA SER A 371 6.05 17.85 15.01
C SER A 371 7.01 19.02 14.84
N ARG A 372 8.21 18.80 14.31
CA ARG A 372 9.14 19.90 14.04
C ARG A 372 8.79 20.67 12.78
N LEU A 373 8.40 19.97 11.71
CA LEU A 373 7.99 20.62 10.48
C LEU A 373 6.76 21.50 10.71
N LEU A 374 5.73 20.98 11.38
CA LEU A 374 4.49 21.71 11.65
C LEU A 374 4.60 22.79 12.75
N ARG A 375 5.81 23.09 13.25
CA ARG A 375 6.07 24.33 14.03
C ARG A 375 6.46 25.52 13.16
N ILE A 376 6.85 25.26 11.91
CA ILE A 376 7.27 26.30 10.97
C ILE A 376 6.02 26.83 10.24
N PRO A 377 5.71 28.14 10.32
CA PRO A 377 4.50 28.69 9.72
C PRO A 377 4.35 28.41 8.22
N ARG A 378 5.45 28.44 7.46
CA ARG A 378 5.44 28.10 6.02
C ARG A 378 4.96 26.66 5.79
N TYR A 379 5.46 25.70 6.57
CA TYR A 379 5.08 24.30 6.44
C TYR A 379 3.67 24.01 6.96
N GLN A 380 3.18 24.77 7.95
CA GLN A 380 1.77 24.72 8.36
C GLN A 380 0.84 25.15 7.22
N LYS A 381 1.15 26.26 6.54
CA LYS A 381 0.39 26.74 5.37
C LYS A 381 0.38 25.69 4.25
N LEU A 382 1.54 25.12 3.91
CA LEU A 382 1.64 24.06 2.90
C LEU A 382 0.85 22.81 3.29
N PHE A 383 0.98 22.36 4.54
CA PHE A 383 0.22 21.21 5.02
C PHE A 383 -1.29 21.46 4.97
N ALA A 384 -1.76 22.66 5.33
CA ALA A 384 -3.18 23.02 5.26
C ALA A 384 -3.72 22.92 3.84
N HIS A 385 -3.00 23.48 2.87
CA HIS A 385 -3.35 23.41 1.45
C HIS A 385 -3.38 21.96 0.93
N TYR A 386 -2.37 21.15 1.27
CA TYR A 386 -2.35 19.73 0.89
C TYR A 386 -3.45 18.92 1.56
N LEU A 387 -3.75 19.20 2.83
CA LEU A 387 -4.82 18.52 3.56
C LEU A 387 -6.18 18.87 2.97
N ALA A 388 -6.43 20.13 2.61
CA ALA A 388 -7.65 20.56 1.93
C ALA A 388 -7.82 19.85 0.57
N SER A 389 -6.74 19.76 -0.22
CA SER A 389 -6.72 19.04 -1.50
C SER A 389 -7.03 17.55 -1.33
N ALA A 390 -6.33 16.88 -0.40
CA ALA A 390 -6.55 15.47 -0.09
C ALA A 390 -7.98 15.21 0.39
N MET A 391 -8.52 16.09 1.24
CA MET A 391 -9.88 16.01 1.76
C MET A 391 -10.93 16.13 0.66
N GLY A 392 -10.70 16.99 -0.35
CA GLY A 392 -11.60 17.12 -1.50
C GLY A 392 -11.73 15.82 -2.30
N TYR A 393 -10.67 15.02 -2.38
CA TYR A 393 -10.68 13.73 -3.09
C TYR A 393 -11.14 12.56 -2.21
N VAL A 394 -10.59 12.46 -0.98
CA VAL A 394 -10.83 11.39 -0.02
C VAL A 394 -12.10 11.72 0.80
N ASN A 395 -13.25 11.72 0.12
CA ASN A 395 -14.53 12.05 0.72
C ASN A 395 -15.54 10.89 0.61
N ALA A 396 -16.65 11.00 1.35
CA ALA A 396 -17.67 9.96 1.45
C ALA A 396 -18.81 10.09 0.43
N ASP A 397 -18.70 10.97 -0.57
CA ASP A 397 -19.69 11.12 -1.64
C ASP A 397 -19.79 9.79 -2.41
N PRO A 398 -20.95 9.11 -2.39
CA PRO A 398 -21.13 7.87 -3.13
C PRO A 398 -20.89 8.02 -4.63
N LEU A 399 -21.07 9.21 -5.21
CA LEU A 399 -20.84 9.49 -6.63
C LEU A 399 -19.43 10.03 -6.90
N GLY A 400 -18.66 10.34 -5.86
CA GLY A 400 -17.29 10.81 -5.97
C GLY A 400 -16.33 9.72 -6.47
N PHE A 401 -15.30 10.13 -7.21
CA PHE A 401 -14.32 9.22 -7.82
C PHE A 401 -13.70 8.24 -6.81
N PHE A 402 -13.39 8.70 -5.60
CA PHE A 402 -12.77 7.86 -4.57
C PHE A 402 -13.66 6.70 -4.13
N MET A 403 -14.93 6.97 -3.79
CA MET A 403 -15.87 5.93 -3.38
C MET A 403 -16.25 5.01 -4.53
N GLN A 404 -16.49 5.55 -5.73
CA GLN A 404 -16.76 4.76 -6.93
C GLN A 404 -15.61 3.80 -7.23
N ARG A 405 -14.36 4.25 -7.05
CA ARG A 405 -13.18 3.39 -7.21
C ARG A 405 -13.14 2.27 -6.18
N ILE A 406 -13.41 2.56 -4.91
CA ILE A 406 -13.45 1.53 -3.85
C ILE A 406 -14.52 0.47 -4.15
N LEU A 407 -15.71 0.88 -4.58
CA LEU A 407 -16.81 -0.03 -4.91
C LEU A 407 -16.49 -0.87 -6.15
N ALA A 408 -15.88 -0.29 -7.18
CA ALA A 408 -15.43 -1.01 -8.37
C ALA A 408 -14.35 -2.05 -8.03
N LEU A 409 -13.37 -1.69 -7.18
CA LEU A 409 -12.36 -2.62 -6.68
C LEU A 409 -12.99 -3.80 -5.95
N GLN A 410 -13.89 -3.54 -4.99
CA GLN A 410 -14.58 -4.58 -4.23
C GLN A 410 -15.41 -5.50 -5.15
N SER A 411 -16.17 -4.90 -6.07
CA SER A 411 -17.01 -5.66 -7.01
C SER A 411 -16.17 -6.60 -7.89
N SER A 412 -15.03 -6.12 -8.40
CA SER A 412 -14.17 -6.89 -9.33
C SER A 412 -13.67 -8.23 -8.78
N ILE A 413 -13.48 -8.35 -7.46
CA ILE A 413 -12.97 -9.57 -6.82
C ILE A 413 -14.05 -10.35 -6.05
N SER A 414 -15.27 -9.84 -6.00
CA SER A 414 -16.36 -10.39 -5.20
C SER A 414 -16.59 -11.90 -5.41
N PRO A 415 -16.65 -12.42 -6.65
CA PRO A 415 -16.81 -13.86 -6.87
C PRO A 415 -15.63 -14.70 -6.35
N ALA A 416 -14.41 -14.17 -6.43
CA ALA A 416 -13.22 -14.88 -5.94
C ALA A 416 -13.15 -14.88 -4.41
N VAL A 417 -13.49 -13.77 -3.75
CA VAL A 417 -13.54 -13.69 -2.28
C VAL A 417 -14.60 -14.63 -1.71
N LYS A 418 -15.76 -14.78 -2.37
CA LYS A 418 -16.80 -15.73 -1.97
C LYS A 418 -16.27 -17.17 -1.86
N ASN A 419 -15.34 -17.54 -2.73
CA ASN A 419 -14.72 -18.86 -2.78
C ASN A 419 -13.37 -18.93 -2.03
N ASP A 420 -12.93 -17.83 -1.42
CA ASP A 420 -11.67 -17.77 -0.68
C ASP A 420 -11.84 -18.40 0.71
N TYR A 421 -11.52 -19.69 0.80
CA TYR A 421 -11.48 -20.40 2.08
C TYR A 421 -10.39 -19.85 3.01
N TRP A 422 -9.23 -19.49 2.47
CA TRP A 422 -8.07 -19.10 3.27
C TRP A 422 -8.27 -17.78 4.00
N HIS A 423 -8.98 -16.83 3.37
CA HIS A 423 -9.29 -15.55 4.00
C HIS A 423 -10.12 -15.71 5.30
N ARG A 424 -10.90 -16.79 5.39
CA ARG A 424 -11.70 -17.13 6.58
C ARG A 424 -10.91 -17.80 7.69
N LEU A 425 -9.69 -18.30 7.45
CA LEU A 425 -8.97 -19.08 8.46
C LEU A 425 -8.35 -18.22 9.56
N ASP A 426 -7.96 -17.01 9.22
CA ASP A 426 -7.23 -16.12 10.13
C ASP A 426 -8.19 -15.40 11.07
N LEU A 427 -8.84 -14.38 10.51
CA LEU A 427 -9.77 -13.55 11.22
C LEU A 427 -11.22 -13.98 10.99
N SER A 428 -11.55 -15.13 10.38
CA SER A 428 -12.95 -15.54 10.18
C SER A 428 -13.85 -14.49 9.52
N TYR A 429 -13.30 -13.67 8.63
CA TYR A 429 -14.11 -12.72 7.85
C TYR A 429 -15.01 -13.48 6.88
N SER A 430 -16.30 -13.34 7.05
CA SER A 430 -17.32 -13.88 6.16
C SER A 430 -17.40 -13.09 4.87
N TYR A 431 -17.94 -13.72 3.83
CA TYR A 431 -18.23 -13.03 2.57
C TYR A 431 -19.21 -11.86 2.76
N ASN A 432 -20.13 -11.94 3.72
CA ASN A 432 -21.02 -10.82 4.05
C ASN A 432 -20.25 -9.65 4.66
N GLU A 433 -19.30 -9.90 5.56
CA GLU A 433 -18.43 -8.85 6.11
C GLU A 433 -17.59 -8.20 5.01
N PHE A 434 -17.08 -8.99 4.05
CA PHE A 434 -16.44 -8.44 2.83
C PHE A 434 -17.37 -7.47 2.09
N LEU A 435 -18.63 -7.84 1.82
CA LEU A 435 -19.59 -6.99 1.10
C LEU A 435 -19.95 -5.72 1.89
N TYR A 436 -19.99 -5.81 3.21
CA TYR A 436 -20.49 -4.76 4.09
C TYR A 436 -19.44 -3.75 4.53
N SER A 437 -18.15 -4.12 4.61
CA SER A 437 -17.11 -3.30 5.25
C SER A 437 -16.93 -1.88 4.70
N VAL A 438 -17.39 -1.61 3.47
CA VAL A 438 -17.33 -0.27 2.87
C VAL A 438 -18.44 0.64 3.41
N THR A 439 -19.62 0.09 3.68
CA THR A 439 -20.86 0.87 3.92
C THR A 439 -21.58 0.55 5.23
N ARG A 440 -21.22 -0.54 5.92
CA ARG A 440 -21.89 -1.00 7.14
C ARG A 440 -20.90 -1.55 8.16
N PRO A 441 -21.13 -1.26 9.45
CA PRO A 441 -20.19 -1.65 10.49
C PRO A 441 -20.12 -3.18 10.63
N ILE A 442 -18.94 -3.66 10.99
CA ILE A 442 -18.72 -5.07 11.32
C ILE A 442 -18.50 -5.17 12.82
N TYR A 443 -19.33 -5.96 13.51
CA TYR A 443 -19.21 -6.26 14.93
C TYR A 443 -18.86 -7.73 15.14
N ARG A 444 -17.82 -7.98 15.93
CA ARG A 444 -17.27 -9.31 16.16
C ARG A 444 -17.17 -9.56 17.66
N PRO A 445 -18.16 -10.25 18.26
CA PRO A 445 -18.20 -10.45 19.71
C PRO A 445 -17.10 -11.39 20.22
N PHE A 446 -16.53 -12.27 19.36
CA PHE A 446 -15.47 -13.22 19.72
C PHE A 446 -14.48 -13.38 18.55
N PRO A 447 -13.22 -12.91 18.66
CA PRO A 447 -12.20 -13.30 17.69
C PRO A 447 -11.93 -14.80 17.84
N THR A 448 -11.97 -15.57 16.76
CA THR A 448 -11.52 -16.98 16.71
C THR A 448 -9.99 -17.07 16.67
N LEU A 449 -9.30 -16.20 17.41
CA LEU A 449 -7.85 -16.17 17.42
C LEU A 449 -7.31 -16.93 18.62
N PRO A 450 -6.12 -17.54 18.53
CA PRO A 450 -5.38 -17.96 19.71
C PRO A 450 -5.17 -16.76 20.63
N GLU A 451 -5.43 -16.92 21.93
CA GLU A 451 -5.16 -15.92 22.96
C GLU A 451 -3.68 -15.48 22.90
N ASN A 452 -3.41 -14.18 23.11
CA ASN A 452 -2.07 -13.58 23.15
C ASN A 452 -1.34 -13.43 21.80
N THR A 453 -2.04 -13.36 20.67
CA THR A 453 -1.43 -13.01 19.37
C THR A 453 -1.35 -11.49 19.16
N PHE A 454 -0.43 -11.02 18.30
CA PHE A 454 -0.32 -9.59 17.93
C PHE A 454 -1.67 -9.02 17.46
N VAL A 455 -2.49 -9.83 16.80
CA VAL A 455 -3.79 -9.43 16.25
C VAL A 455 -4.88 -9.32 17.32
N ASP A 456 -4.82 -10.16 18.36
CA ASP A 456 -5.69 -10.05 19.54
C ASP A 456 -5.50 -8.70 20.25
N SER A 457 -4.26 -8.17 20.24
CA SER A 457 -3.96 -6.84 20.80
C SER A 457 -4.65 -5.67 20.08
N PHE A 458 -5.01 -5.84 18.80
CA PHE A 458 -5.79 -4.82 18.06
C PHE A 458 -7.28 -4.88 18.34
N SER A 459 -7.76 -5.92 19.04
CA SER A 459 -9.17 -6.06 19.43
C SER A 459 -10.12 -5.65 18.30
N LEU A 460 -9.94 -6.21 17.10
CA LEU A 460 -10.72 -5.96 15.87
C LEU A 460 -12.18 -6.47 15.98
N LYS A 461 -12.79 -6.27 17.14
CA LYS A 461 -14.19 -6.50 17.50
C LYS A 461 -15.13 -5.54 16.77
N TYR A 462 -14.59 -4.45 16.25
CA TYR A 462 -15.30 -3.48 15.45
C TYR A 462 -14.42 -3.04 14.28
N VAL A 463 -14.98 -3.02 13.08
CA VAL A 463 -14.40 -2.35 11.92
C VAL A 463 -15.37 -1.27 11.50
N GLU A 464 -14.90 -0.02 11.50
CA GLU A 464 -15.68 1.11 11.03
C GLU A 464 -15.79 1.08 9.50
N PRO A 465 -16.98 1.36 8.93
CA PRO A 465 -17.15 1.43 7.49
C PRO A 465 -16.28 2.51 6.89
N ILE A 466 -15.70 2.26 5.72
CA ILE A 466 -14.91 3.29 5.00
C ILE A 466 -15.74 4.56 4.85
N GLN A 467 -17.01 4.44 4.45
CA GLN A 467 -17.88 5.58 4.23
C GLN A 467 -18.10 6.42 5.50
N ASP A 468 -18.33 5.78 6.65
CA ASP A 468 -18.62 6.49 7.90
C ASP A 468 -17.35 7.09 8.52
N TYR A 469 -16.22 6.37 8.40
CA TYR A 469 -14.90 6.91 8.72
C TYR A 469 -14.66 8.21 7.93
N LEU A 470 -14.87 8.19 6.62
CA LEU A 470 -14.63 9.34 5.74
C LEU A 470 -15.57 10.52 6.06
N LYS A 471 -16.86 10.28 6.28
CA LYS A 471 -17.81 11.33 6.69
C LYS A 471 -17.30 12.06 7.94
N THR A 472 -16.91 11.29 8.94
CA THR A 472 -16.40 11.83 10.21
C THR A 472 -15.08 12.53 10.01
N ARG A 473 -14.12 11.92 9.32
CA ARG A 473 -12.77 12.47 9.14
C ARG A 473 -12.77 13.76 8.33
N VAL A 474 -13.52 13.82 7.24
CA VAL A 474 -13.65 15.06 6.44
C VAL A 474 -14.28 16.17 7.26
N HIS A 475 -15.34 15.86 8.02
CA HIS A 475 -15.98 16.85 8.88
C HIS A 475 -15.04 17.39 9.96
N THR A 476 -14.36 16.52 10.70
CA THR A 476 -13.43 16.93 11.77
C THR A 476 -12.21 17.64 11.22
N ALA A 477 -11.63 17.17 10.11
CA ALA A 477 -10.48 17.81 9.48
C ALA A 477 -10.81 19.22 8.99
N LYS A 478 -12.00 19.41 8.37
CA LYS A 478 -12.47 20.73 7.94
C LYS A 478 -12.59 21.69 9.12
N GLN A 479 -13.25 21.27 10.20
CA GLN A 479 -13.38 22.08 11.42
C GLN A 479 -12.00 22.44 12.00
N GLN A 480 -11.10 21.47 12.09
CA GLN A 480 -9.76 21.68 12.66
C GLN A 480 -8.88 22.57 11.77
N LEU A 481 -9.06 22.53 10.44
CA LEU A 481 -8.43 23.49 9.55
C LEU A 481 -8.95 24.90 9.86
N GLU A 482 -10.29 25.07 9.92
CA GLU A 482 -10.95 26.37 10.20
C GLU A 482 -10.51 26.98 11.55
N GLU A 483 -10.31 26.15 12.57
CA GLU A 483 -9.75 26.55 13.87
C GLU A 483 -8.23 26.80 13.79
N GLY A 484 -7.53 26.07 12.93
CA GLY A 484 -6.09 26.04 12.70
C GLY A 484 -5.22 25.68 13.91
N PRO A 485 -3.87 25.79 13.79
CA PRO A 485 -2.96 25.29 14.81
C PRO A 485 -3.08 26.12 16.10
N GLY A 486 -3.65 25.53 17.16
CA GLY A 486 -3.86 26.19 18.46
C GLY A 486 -5.24 26.82 18.67
N GLY A 487 -6.20 26.61 17.76
CA GLY A 487 -7.62 26.93 17.98
C GLY A 487 -8.07 28.33 17.53
N ARG A 488 -7.21 29.15 16.91
CA ARG A 488 -7.53 30.39 16.19
C ARG A 488 -6.47 30.67 15.12
N TRP A 489 -6.73 30.38 13.84
CA TRP A 489 -5.82 30.71 12.74
C TRP A 489 -6.39 31.79 11.82
N MET A 490 -5.61 32.86 11.63
CA MET A 490 -5.85 33.89 10.63
C MET A 490 -4.55 34.10 9.87
N ASP A 491 -4.63 34.18 8.54
CA ASP A 491 -3.49 34.49 7.68
C ASP A 491 -3.16 35.99 7.72
N GLU A 492 -2.15 36.43 6.96
CA GLU A 492 -1.70 37.83 6.93
C GLU A 492 -2.75 38.81 6.37
N LYS A 493 -3.77 38.30 5.66
CA LYS A 493 -4.90 39.07 5.14
C LYS A 493 -6.13 39.05 6.05
N GLY A 494 -6.13 38.23 7.12
CA GLY A 494 -7.27 38.07 8.01
C GLY A 494 -8.42 37.23 7.44
N GLU A 495 -8.18 36.50 6.35
CA GLU A 495 -9.16 35.66 5.64
C GLU A 495 -9.23 34.23 6.19
N GLY A 496 -8.18 33.79 6.88
CA GLY A 496 -8.12 32.43 7.44
C GLY A 496 -8.24 31.36 6.35
N VAL A 497 -8.96 30.26 6.62
CA VAL A 497 -9.04 29.10 5.70
C VAL A 497 -9.90 29.34 4.47
N LYS A 498 -10.76 30.36 4.47
CA LYS A 498 -11.57 30.69 3.27
C LYS A 498 -10.69 31.02 2.07
N GLY A 499 -9.59 31.74 2.28
CA GLY A 499 -8.61 32.01 1.23
C GLY A 499 -7.98 30.73 0.66
N ILE A 500 -7.65 29.75 1.51
CA ILE A 500 -7.09 28.45 1.06
C ILE A 500 -8.10 27.67 0.22
N PHE A 501 -9.35 27.56 0.65
CA PHE A 501 -10.37 26.84 -0.12
C PHE A 501 -10.71 27.56 -1.43
N GLN A 502 -10.72 28.89 -1.45
CA GLN A 502 -10.90 29.67 -2.67
C GLN A 502 -9.72 29.50 -3.63
N GLU A 503 -8.46 29.57 -3.15
CA GLU A 503 -7.28 29.29 -3.98
C GLU A 503 -7.32 27.89 -4.60
N VAL A 504 -7.72 26.86 -3.82
CA VAL A 504 -7.86 25.48 -4.33
C VAL A 504 -9.01 25.33 -5.34
N GLU A 505 -10.10 26.08 -5.19
CA GLU A 505 -11.20 26.08 -6.15
C GLU A 505 -10.86 26.88 -7.42
N GLU A 506 -10.20 28.03 -7.30
CA GLU A 506 -9.73 28.86 -8.41
C GLU A 506 -8.69 28.12 -9.26
N GLU A 507 -7.70 27.46 -8.65
CA GLU A 507 -6.74 26.60 -9.37
C GLU A 507 -7.45 25.47 -10.14
N ARG A 508 -8.53 24.90 -9.59
CA ARG A 508 -9.32 23.85 -10.27
C ARG A 508 -10.22 24.37 -11.39
N GLU A 509 -10.70 25.61 -11.29
CA GLU A 509 -11.53 26.24 -12.32
C GLU A 509 -10.69 26.73 -13.50
N GLU A 510 -9.48 27.27 -13.27
CA GLU A 510 -8.53 27.60 -14.33
C GLU A 510 -8.17 26.36 -15.17
N GLU A 511 -7.93 25.20 -14.54
CA GLU A 511 -7.62 23.96 -15.25
C GLU A 511 -8.79 23.40 -16.08
N ARG A 512 -10.05 23.57 -15.63
CA ARG A 512 -11.23 23.19 -16.42
C ARG A 512 -11.49 24.12 -17.61
N GLY A 513 -10.88 25.31 -17.62
CA GLY A 513 -10.93 26.25 -18.73
C GLY A 513 -9.85 26.01 -19.79
N GLU A 514 -8.81 25.22 -19.47
CA GLU A 514 -7.68 24.92 -20.36
C GLU A 514 -7.73 23.51 -21.03
N GLU A 515 -8.55 22.58 -20.54
CA GLU A 515 -8.96 21.34 -21.25
C GLU A 515 -10.13 21.57 -22.22
#